data_AF-A0A969JQC2-F1
#
_entry.id   AF-A0A969JQC2-F1
#
_cell.length_a   1.000
_cell.length_b   1.000
_cell.length_c   1.000
_cell.angle_alpha   90.00
_cell.angle_beta   90.00
_cell.angle_gamma   90.00
#
_symmetry.space_group_name_H-M   'P 1'
#
loop_
_entity.id
_entity.type
_entity.pdbx_description
1 polymer ?
#
loop_
_entity_poly.entity_id
_entity_poly.type
_entity_poly.pdbx_seq_one_letter_code
_entity_poly.pdbx_strand_id
1 'polypeptide(L)'
;SRNRRVVMFITQTSMAIIAIILGYLTLNETITLWHIYTLTALQAIAQAFDLPARQAMTPNLVPIEQLPNAFSMTSIAFQTGSIAGPALSGLTIAYWGLSYAYFLNAFSFLR
;
A
#
# COMPACT_ATOMS: atom_id res chain seq x y z
N SER A 1 14.75 -4.57 -16.91
CA SER A 1 13.55 -5.22 -16.34
C SER A 1 13.77 -5.72 -14.90
N ARG A 2 14.89 -6.38 -14.58
CA ARG A 2 15.22 -6.96 -13.26
C ARG A 2 15.15 -5.97 -12.08
N ASN A 3 15.76 -4.78 -12.20
CA ASN A 3 15.83 -3.83 -11.08
C ASN A 3 14.46 -3.29 -10.63
N ARG A 4 13.49 -3.15 -11.54
CA ARG A 4 12.17 -2.57 -11.22
C ARG A 4 11.31 -3.51 -10.38
N ARG A 5 11.30 -4.81 -10.72
CA ARG A 5 10.63 -5.84 -9.93
C ARG A 5 11.24 -5.98 -8.53
N VAL A 6 12.56 -5.86 -8.42
CA VAL A 6 13.26 -5.88 -7.13
C VAL A 6 12.88 -4.66 -6.29
N VAL A 7 12.86 -3.46 -6.87
CA VAL A 7 12.43 -2.25 -6.16
C VAL A 7 11.00 -2.38 -5.65
N MET A 8 10.04 -2.78 -6.50
CA MET A 8 8.65 -3.00 -6.09
C MET A 8 8.52 -4.03 -4.96
N PHE A 9 9.28 -5.12 -5.03
CA PHE A 9 9.23 -6.16 -4.00
C PHE A 9 9.78 -5.63 -2.66
N ILE A 10 10.88 -4.89 -2.69
CA ILE A 10 11.46 -4.26 -1.50
C ILE A 10 10.49 -3.25 -0.91
N THR A 11 9.94 -2.34 -1.72
CA THR A 11 9.01 -1.30 -1.25
C THR A 11 7.75 -1.90 -0.64
N GLN A 12 7.12 -2.88 -1.30
CA GLN A 12 5.94 -3.56 -0.78
C GLN A 12 6.23 -4.32 0.52
N THR A 13 7.35 -5.05 0.58
CA THR A 13 7.75 -5.77 1.80
C THR A 13 8.02 -4.80 2.94
N SER A 14 8.70 -3.67 2.69
CA SER A 14 8.93 -2.63 3.69
C SER A 14 7.61 -2.01 4.17
N MET A 15 6.68 -1.70 3.27
CA MET A 15 5.36 -1.16 3.64
C MET A 15 4.54 -2.16 4.48
N ALA A 16 4.59 -3.44 4.13
CA ALA A 16 3.94 -4.50 4.90
C ALA A 16 4.53 -4.62 6.31
N ILE A 17 5.86 -4.65 6.44
CA ILE A 17 6.56 -4.69 7.74
C ILE A 17 6.18 -3.48 8.59
N ILE A 18 6.20 -2.27 8.02
CA ILE A 18 5.82 -1.05 8.73
C ILE A 18 4.38 -1.13 9.25
N ALA A 19 3.44 -1.60 8.41
CA ALA A 19 2.05 -1.75 8.79
C ALA A 19 1.86 -2.79 9.91
N ILE A 20 2.61 -3.90 9.89
CA ILE A 20 2.63 -4.91 10.97
C ILE A 20 3.15 -4.30 12.27
N ILE A 21 4.25 -3.54 12.22
CA ILE A 21 4.82 -2.89 13.40
C ILE A 21 3.82 -1.91 14.01
N LEU A 22 3.16 -1.07 13.19
CA LEU A 22 2.12 -0.17 13.66
C LEU A 22 0.95 -0.92 14.30
N GLY A 23 0.46 -1.99 13.66
CA GLY A 23 -0.61 -2.83 14.20
C GLY A 23 -0.23 -3.46 15.53
N TYR A 24 0.99 -4.00 15.64
CA TYR A 24 1.51 -4.62 16.85
C TYR A 24 1.68 -3.62 18.01
N LEU A 25 2.27 -2.45 17.75
CA LEU A 25 2.43 -1.40 18.77
C LEU A 25 1.07 -0.87 19.25
N THR A 26 0.12 -0.72 18.34
CA THR A 26 -1.25 -0.28 18.68
C THR A 26 -1.98 -1.34 19.50
N LEU A 27 -1.82 -2.63 19.16
CA LEU A 27 -2.46 -3.73 19.88
C LEU A 27 -1.95 -3.87 21.33
N ASN A 28 -0.66 -3.62 21.55
CA ASN A 28 -0.06 -3.70 22.90
C ASN A 28 -0.18 -2.38 23.68
N GLU A 29 -0.88 -1.37 23.14
CA GLU A 29 -1.02 -0.03 23.76
C GLU A 29 0.32 0.67 24.05
N THR A 30 1.42 0.23 23.40
CA THR A 30 2.77 0.80 23.54
C THR A 30 3.09 1.83 22.45
N ILE A 31 2.13 2.10 21.56
CA ILE A 31 2.30 3.07 20.49
C ILE A 31 2.42 4.49 21.04
N THR A 32 3.35 5.26 20.47
CA THR A 32 3.60 6.67 20.82
C THR A 32 3.63 7.51 19.54
N LEU A 33 3.49 8.83 19.67
CA LEU A 33 3.51 9.75 18.53
C LEU A 33 4.79 9.62 17.69
N TRP A 34 5.94 9.43 18.33
CA TRP A 34 7.22 9.24 17.63
C TRP A 34 7.22 7.99 16.76
N HIS A 35 6.66 6.87 17.23
CA HIS A 35 6.52 5.67 16.42
C HIS A 35 5.67 5.93 15.17
N ILE A 36 4.55 6.63 15.31
CA ILE A 36 3.66 6.96 14.19
C ILE A 36 4.40 7.83 13.18
N TYR A 37 5.04 8.93 13.60
CA TYR A 37 5.73 9.83 12.68
C TYR A 37 6.88 9.16 11.95
N THR A 38 7.73 8.42 12.66
CA THR A 38 8.86 7.73 12.03
C THR A 38 8.41 6.65 11.05
N LEU A 39 7.44 5.81 11.45
CA LEU A 39 6.98 4.70 10.61
C LEU A 39 6.20 5.19 9.39
N THR A 40 5.35 6.20 9.54
CA THR A 40 4.61 6.80 8.42
C THR A 40 5.53 7.55 7.46
N ALA A 41 6.57 8.24 7.96
CA ALA A 41 7.59 8.85 7.11
C ALA A 41 8.34 7.80 6.27
N LEU A 42 8.78 6.69 6.89
CA LEU A 42 9.42 5.59 6.18
C LEU A 42 8.49 4.95 5.13
N GLN A 43 7.21 4.81 5.47
CA GLN A 43 6.20 4.30 4.53
C GLN A 43 6.01 5.23 3.33
N ALA A 44 5.95 6.55 3.56
CA ALA A 44 5.82 7.54 2.48
C ALA A 44 7.04 7.51 1.54
N ILE A 45 8.24 7.37 2.10
CA ILE A 45 9.47 7.19 1.31
C ILE A 45 9.37 5.94 0.44
N ALA A 46 8.95 4.80 1.00
CA ALA A 46 8.78 3.56 0.23
C ALA A 46 7.72 3.72 -0.89
N GLN A 47 6.59 4.37 -0.61
CA GLN A 47 5.55 4.64 -1.62
C GLN A 47 6.06 5.52 -2.78
N ALA A 48 6.89 6.51 -2.48
CA ALA A 48 7.45 7.40 -3.51
C ALA A 48 8.28 6.65 -4.57
N PHE A 49 8.92 5.54 -4.19
CA PHE A 49 9.66 4.67 -5.13
C PHE A 49 8.77 3.62 -5.82
N ASP A 50 7.68 3.21 -5.20
CA ASP A 50 6.79 2.14 -5.71
C ASP A 50 5.99 2.60 -6.95
N LEU A 51 5.44 3.82 -6.91
CA LEU A 51 4.63 4.37 -8.00
C LEU A 51 5.38 4.47 -9.34
N PRO A 52 6.59 5.10 -9.43
CA PRO A 52 7.34 5.16 -10.67
C PRO A 52 7.82 3.78 -11.15
N ALA A 53 8.11 2.86 -10.23
CA ALA A 53 8.47 1.49 -10.58
C ALA A 53 7.30 0.73 -11.25
N ARG A 54 6.06 0.90 -10.74
CA ARG A 54 4.83 0.36 -11.35
C ARG A 54 4.56 0.96 -12.72
N GLN A 55 4.58 2.28 -12.85
CA GLN A 55 4.32 2.97 -14.13
C GLN A 55 5.30 2.55 -15.22
N ALA A 56 6.56 2.26 -14.86
CA ALA A 56 7.58 1.78 -15.79
C ALA A 56 7.45 0.29 -16.18
N MET A 57 6.51 -0.47 -15.60
CA MET A 57 6.24 -1.87 -15.95
C MET A 57 5.01 -2.05 -16.85
N THR A 58 4.00 -1.18 -16.73
CA THR A 58 2.75 -1.24 -17.51
C THR A 58 2.96 -1.33 -19.04
N PRO A 59 3.88 -0.57 -19.67
CA PRO A 59 4.06 -0.61 -21.13
C PRO A 59 4.62 -1.92 -21.68
N ASN A 60 5.20 -2.78 -20.84
CA ASN A 60 5.83 -4.04 -21.27
C ASN A 60 4.88 -5.25 -21.19
N LEU A 61 3.64 -5.06 -20.73
CA LEU A 61 2.71 -6.14 -20.40
C LEU A 61 1.50 -6.22 -21.34
N VAL A 62 1.29 -5.21 -22.19
CA VAL A 62 0.14 -5.12 -23.10
C VAL A 62 0.56 -4.55 -24.46
N PRO A 63 -0.03 -5.03 -25.57
CA PRO A 63 0.14 -4.45 -26.90
C PRO A 63 -0.23 -2.96 -26.93
N ILE A 64 0.43 -2.19 -27.80
CA ILE A 64 0.31 -0.72 -27.84
C ILE A 64 -1.15 -0.27 -28.07
N GLU A 65 -1.93 -1.05 -28.81
CA GLU A 65 -3.33 -0.78 -29.14
C GLU A 65 -4.26 -0.93 -27.91
N GLN A 66 -3.85 -1.73 -26.93
CA GLN A 66 -4.61 -1.97 -25.70
C GLN A 66 -4.20 -1.04 -24.54
N LEU A 67 -3.17 -0.22 -24.71
CA LEU A 67 -2.70 0.72 -23.67
C LEU A 67 -3.81 1.66 -23.16
N PRO A 68 -4.65 2.29 -24.01
CA PRO A 68 -5.71 3.17 -23.52
C PRO A 68 -6.71 2.42 -22.62
N ASN A 69 -7.12 1.22 -23.01
CA ASN A 69 -8.03 0.38 -22.22
C ASN A 69 -7.38 -0.08 -20.90
N ALA A 70 -6.10 -0.46 -20.94
CA ALA A 70 -5.34 -0.84 -19.75
C ALA A 70 -5.20 0.33 -18.75
N PHE A 71 -4.96 1.54 -19.23
CA PHE A 71 -4.94 2.74 -18.38
C PHE A 71 -6.32 3.03 -17.79
N SER A 72 -7.39 2.97 -18.59
CA SER A 72 -8.77 3.13 -18.08
C SER A 72 -9.10 2.13 -16.98
N MET A 73 -8.76 0.85 -17.17
CA MET A 73 -9.00 -0.19 -16.18
C MET A 73 -8.19 0.05 -14.89
N THR A 74 -6.94 0.48 -15.02
CA THR A 74 -6.08 0.84 -13.88
C THR A 74 -6.66 2.03 -13.11
N SER A 75 -7.14 3.06 -13.81
CA SER A 75 -7.79 4.22 -13.21
C SER A 75 -9.07 3.84 -12.47
N ILE A 76 -9.92 2.99 -13.06
CA ILE A 76 -11.15 2.50 -12.41
C ILE A 76 -10.79 1.72 -11.14
N ALA A 77 -9.81 0.83 -11.22
CA ALA A 77 -9.33 0.08 -10.05
C ALA A 77 -8.82 1.01 -8.94
N PHE A 78 -8.06 2.05 -9.30
CA PHE A 78 -7.55 3.04 -8.34
C PHE A 78 -8.67 3.87 -7.72
N GLN A 79 -9.61 4.38 -8.52
CA GLN A 79 -10.75 5.16 -8.02
C GLN A 79 -11.60 4.32 -7.08
N THR A 80 -11.89 3.08 -7.46
CA THR A 80 -12.62 2.12 -6.62
C THR A 80 -11.88 1.87 -5.31
N GLY A 81 -10.57 1.61 -5.37
CA GLY A 81 -9.73 1.42 -4.19
C GLY A 81 -9.68 2.65 -3.27
N SER A 82 -9.62 3.85 -3.84
CA SER A 82 -9.58 5.11 -3.07
C SER A 82 -10.88 5.41 -2.33
N ILE A 83 -12.01 4.86 -2.77
CA ILE A 83 -13.32 5.02 -2.12
C ILE A 83 -13.56 3.86 -1.14
N ALA A 84 -13.36 2.63 -1.61
CA ALA A 84 -13.59 1.43 -0.83
C ALA A 84 -12.60 1.28 0.33
N GLY A 85 -11.34 1.66 0.14
CA GLY A 85 -10.28 1.56 1.14
C GLY A 85 -10.60 2.31 2.43
N PRO A 86 -10.85 3.64 2.38
CA PRO A 86 -11.23 4.41 3.57
C PRO A 86 -12.53 3.94 4.22
N ALA A 87 -13.53 3.54 3.43
CA ALA A 87 -14.78 3.01 3.95
C ALA A 87 -14.56 1.70 4.74
N LEU A 88 -13.83 0.75 4.18
CA LEU A 88 -13.49 -0.52 4.83
C LEU A 88 -12.62 -0.31 6.07
N SER A 89 -11.62 0.59 5.99
CA SER A 89 -10.80 0.95 7.15
C SER A 89 -11.64 1.58 8.25
N GLY A 90 -12.54 2.51 7.93
CA GLY A 90 -13.42 3.15 8.91
C GLY A 90 -14.32 2.14 9.63
N LEU A 91 -14.93 1.21 8.89
CA LEU A 91 -15.72 0.12 9.47
C LEU A 91 -14.86 -0.78 10.37
N THR A 92 -13.66 -1.15 9.91
CA THR A 92 -12.74 -1.99 10.68
C THR A 92 -12.37 -1.31 12.01
N ILE A 93 -12.06 -0.01 11.96
CA ILE A 93 -11.75 0.77 13.16
C ILE A 93 -12.95 0.82 14.11
N ALA A 94 -14.16 1.01 13.58
CA ALA A 94 -15.38 1.11 14.39
C ALA A 94 -15.73 -0.19 15.13
N TYR A 95 -15.54 -1.36 14.49
CA TYR A 95 -15.93 -2.65 15.06
C TYR A 95 -14.79 -3.38 15.78
N TRP A 96 -13.57 -3.32 15.27
CA TRP A 96 -12.42 -4.09 15.77
C TRP A 96 -11.28 -3.20 16.31
N GLY A 97 -11.32 -1.90 16.06
CA GLY A 97 -10.31 -0.96 16.52
C GLY A 97 -9.17 -0.73 15.51
N LEU A 98 -8.31 0.22 15.86
CA LEU A 98 -7.26 0.75 14.96
C LEU A 98 -6.20 -0.29 14.60
N SER A 99 -5.84 -1.19 15.52
CA SER A 99 -4.82 -2.23 15.31
C SER A 99 -5.17 -3.14 14.14
N TYR A 100 -6.44 -3.52 14.01
CA TYR A 100 -6.91 -4.40 12.93
C TYR A 100 -6.90 -3.70 11.57
N ALA A 101 -7.12 -2.39 11.52
CA ALA A 101 -6.98 -1.62 10.28
C ALA A 101 -5.53 -1.60 9.77
N TYR A 102 -4.54 -1.51 10.67
CA TYR A 102 -3.12 -1.63 10.29
C TYR A 102 -2.78 -3.04 9.77
N PHE A 103 -3.33 -4.10 10.36
CA PHE A 103 -3.12 -5.46 9.87
C PHE A 103 -3.80 -5.70 8.51
N LEU A 104 -5.00 -5.17 8.28
CA LEU A 104 -5.63 -5.20 6.96
C LEU A 104 -4.79 -4.48 5.90
N ASN A 105 -4.21 -3.33 6.25
CA ASN A 105 -3.29 -2.61 5.37
C ASN A 105 -2.06 -3.45 5.03
N ALA A 106 -1.45 -4.12 6.02
CA ALA A 106 -0.32 -5.02 5.80
C ALA A 106 -0.68 -6.16 4.83
N PHE A 107 -1.86 -6.75 4.97
CA PHE A 107 -2.33 -7.82 4.08
C PHE A 107 -2.51 -7.35 2.64
N SER A 108 -2.92 -6.09 2.43
CA SER A 108 -3.05 -5.52 1.10
C SER A 108 -1.72 -5.44 0.34
N PHE A 109 -0.61 -5.30 1.04
CA PHE A 109 0.73 -5.25 0.45
C PHE A 109 1.33 -6.64 0.15
N LEU A 110 0.66 -7.71 0.58
CA LEU A 110 1.09 -9.09 0.33
C LEU A 110 0.64 -9.64 -1.03
N ARG A 111 -0.04 -8.82 -1.86
CA ARG A 111 -0.55 -9.16 -3.20
C ARG A 111 0.42 -8.73 -4.30
#